data_AF-A0AAD0BUC6-F1
#
_entry.id   AF-A0AAD0BUC6-F1
#
_cell.length_a   1.000
_cell.length_b   1.000
_cell.length_c   1.000
_cell.angle_alpha   90.00
_cell.angle_beta   90.00
_cell.angle_gamma   90.00
#
_symmetry.space_group_name_H-M   'P 1'
#
loop_
_entity.id
_entity.type
_entity.pdbx_description
1 polymer ?
#
loop_
_entity_poly.entity_id
_entity_poly.type
_entity_poly.pdbx_seq_one_letter_code
_entity_poly.pdbx_strand_id
1 'polypeptide(L)'
;MTAVNELLDNVKIRLNLASDMALAERLTVTRSLVSRWRKGDTPLADERIAQICALAKLDGPTWIAMIHAERATSATERALWRLMLDRMSAAAAVVALVALSMPGIANAKTAQIQAVSGADNGGMYIMF
;
A
#
# COMPACT_ATOMS: atom_id res chain seq x y z
N MET A 1 -20.40 -6.06 3.51
CA MET A 1 -19.03 -6.26 3.02
C MET A 1 -18.20 -5.05 3.41
N THR A 2 -17.38 -5.17 4.46
CA THR A 2 -16.57 -4.07 5.00
C THR A 2 -15.21 -3.97 4.31
N ALA A 3 -14.56 -5.09 4.00
CA ALA A 3 -13.21 -5.10 3.41
C ALA A 3 -13.16 -4.53 1.98
N VAL A 4 -14.20 -4.77 1.17
CA VAL A 4 -14.29 -4.20 -0.19
C VAL A 4 -14.45 -2.67 -0.13
N ASN A 5 -15.24 -2.17 0.83
CA ASN A 5 -15.42 -0.73 1.02
C ASN A 5 -14.11 -0.08 1.50
N GLU A 6 -13.44 -0.70 2.47
CA GLU A 6 -12.14 -0.25 2.96
C GLU A 6 -11.08 -0.23 1.86
N LEU A 7 -11.05 -1.22 0.97
CA LEU A 7 -10.15 -1.23 -0.19
C LEU A 7 -10.40 -0.01 -1.08
N LEU A 8 -11.66 0.22 -1.47
CA LEU A 8 -12.02 1.34 -2.35
C LEU A 8 -11.74 2.70 -1.70
N ASP A 9 -11.97 2.84 -0.41
CA ASP A 9 -11.69 4.07 0.32
C ASP A 9 -10.19 4.31 0.49
N ASN A 10 -9.39 3.28 0.78
CA ASN A 10 -7.93 3.37 0.77
C ASN A 10 -7.38 3.79 -0.59
N VAL A 11 -7.92 3.22 -1.67
CA VAL A 11 -7.52 3.56 -3.04
C VAL A 11 -7.83 5.03 -3.35
N LYS A 12 -8.99 5.55 -2.92
CA LYS A 12 -9.33 6.97 -3.08
C LYS A 12 -8.36 7.88 -2.35
N ILE A 13 -8.00 7.54 -1.11
CA ILE A 13 -7.03 8.29 -0.32
C ILE A 13 -5.66 8.29 -1.02
N ARG A 14 -5.20 7.13 -1.48
CA ARG A 14 -3.89 6.96 -2.14
C ARG A 14 -3.78 7.70 -3.47
N LEU A 15 -4.87 7.75 -4.22
CA LEU A 15 -4.95 8.44 -5.51
C LEU A 15 -5.41 9.90 -5.39
N ASN A 16 -5.63 10.38 -4.16
CA ASN A 16 -6.14 11.72 -3.85
C ASN A 16 -7.42 12.06 -4.64
N LEU A 17 -8.35 11.11 -4.73
CA LEU A 17 -9.59 11.23 -5.50
C LEU A 17 -10.71 11.76 -4.61
N ALA A 18 -11.30 12.89 -5.03
CA ALA A 18 -12.39 13.54 -4.30
C ALA A 18 -13.74 12.80 -4.41
N SER A 19 -13.91 11.89 -5.38
CA SER A 19 -15.21 11.27 -5.66
C SER A 19 -15.07 9.83 -6.15
N ASP A 20 -16.08 9.00 -5.84
CA ASP A 20 -16.25 7.66 -6.42
C ASP A 20 -16.37 7.71 -7.95
N MET A 21 -16.79 8.84 -8.53
CA MET A 21 -16.81 9.02 -9.97
C MET A 21 -15.41 9.11 -10.57
N ALA A 22 -14.53 9.87 -9.92
CA ALA A 22 -13.13 9.95 -10.33
C ALA A 22 -12.42 8.58 -10.18
N LEU A 23 -12.80 7.80 -9.17
CA LEU A 23 -12.34 6.41 -9.02
C LEU A 23 -12.82 5.53 -10.17
N ALA A 24 -14.11 5.61 -10.53
CA ALA A 24 -14.69 4.83 -11.62
C ALA A 24 -14.01 5.15 -12.97
N GLU A 25 -13.75 6.42 -13.25
CA GLU A 25 -13.01 6.86 -14.45
C GLU A 25 -11.58 6.30 -14.48
N ARG A 26 -10.85 6.36 -13.35
CA ARG A 26 -9.49 5.82 -13.24
C ARG A 26 -9.40 4.32 -13.42
N LEU A 27 -10.44 3.61 -13.01
CA LEU A 27 -10.56 2.16 -13.16
C LEU A 27 -11.22 1.75 -14.49
N THR A 28 -11.61 2.72 -15.33
CA THR A 28 -12.33 2.51 -16.59
C THR A 28 -13.60 1.69 -16.40
N VAL A 29 -14.33 1.92 -15.31
CA VAL A 29 -15.58 1.24 -14.96
C VAL A 29 -16.71 2.24 -14.77
N THR A 30 -17.94 1.76 -14.80
CA THR A 30 -19.12 2.60 -14.56
C THR A 30 -19.31 2.85 -13.06
N ARG A 31 -19.85 4.03 -12.71
CA ARG A 31 -20.24 4.38 -11.33
C ARG A 31 -21.14 3.31 -10.69
N SER A 32 -22.07 2.81 -11.48
CA SER A 32 -23.06 1.80 -11.09
C SER A 32 -22.38 0.49 -10.70
N LEU A 33 -21.30 0.10 -11.39
CA LEU A 33 -20.51 -1.07 -11.02
C LEU A 33 -19.80 -0.87 -9.67
N VAL A 34 -19.17 0.30 -9.46
CA VAL A 34 -18.54 0.65 -8.16
C VAL A 34 -19.58 0.62 -7.02
N SER A 35 -20.78 1.14 -7.27
CA SER A 35 -21.87 1.07 -6.27
C SER A 35 -22.31 -0.36 -5.99
N ARG A 36 -22.37 -1.24 -6.99
CA ARG A 36 -22.72 -2.66 -6.80
C ARG A 36 -21.66 -3.40 -5.98
N TRP A 37 -20.38 -3.10 -6.21
CA TRP A 37 -19.29 -3.64 -5.39
C TRP A 37 -19.42 -3.22 -3.93
N ARG A 38 -19.74 -1.94 -3.67
CA ARG A 38 -19.95 -1.45 -2.30
C ARG A 38 -21.14 -2.10 -1.58
N LYS A 39 -22.20 -2.42 -2.34
CA LYS A 39 -23.40 -3.11 -1.83
C LYS A 39 -23.17 -4.61 -1.64
N GLY A 40 -22.14 -5.19 -2.25
CA GLY A 40 -21.92 -6.64 -2.28
C GLY A 40 -22.80 -7.38 -3.30
N ASP A 41 -23.53 -6.65 -4.16
CA ASP A 41 -24.42 -7.23 -5.19
C ASP A 41 -23.62 -7.94 -6.30
N THR A 42 -22.36 -7.55 -6.51
CA THR A 42 -21.50 -8.13 -7.54
C THR A 42 -20.15 -8.52 -6.93
N PRO A 43 -19.74 -9.79 -7.05
CA PRO A 43 -18.41 -10.25 -6.65
C PRO A 43 -17.33 -9.43 -7.35
N LEU A 44 -16.39 -8.86 -6.59
CA LEU A 44 -15.18 -8.29 -7.17
C LEU A 44 -14.22 -9.44 -7.51
N ALA A 45 -13.83 -9.57 -8.78
CA ALA A 45 -12.90 -10.61 -9.24
C ALA A 45 -11.48 -10.34 -8.73
N ASP A 46 -10.72 -11.39 -8.45
CA ASP A 46 -9.38 -11.31 -7.87
C ASP A 46 -8.42 -10.51 -8.78
N GLU A 47 -8.56 -10.64 -10.10
CA GLU A 47 -7.78 -9.86 -11.06
C GLU A 47 -8.09 -8.37 -10.95
N ARG A 48 -9.32 -7.98 -10.60
CA ARG A 48 -9.66 -6.55 -10.37
C ARG A 48 -9.11 -6.05 -9.07
N ILE A 49 -9.16 -6.86 -8.01
CA ILE A 49 -8.52 -6.50 -6.73
C ILE A 49 -7.03 -6.25 -6.97
N ALA A 50 -6.35 -7.14 -7.69
CA ALA A 50 -4.94 -7.00 -8.02
C ALA A 50 -4.63 -5.73 -8.83
N GLN A 51 -5.45 -5.41 -9.83
CA GLN A 51 -5.27 -4.18 -10.62
C GLN A 51 -5.50 -2.90 -9.81
N ILE A 52 -6.57 -2.86 -9.00
CA ILE A 52 -6.87 -1.74 -8.12
C ILE A 52 -5.72 -1.52 -7.14
N CYS A 53 -5.18 -2.60 -6.57
CA CYS A 53 -4.03 -2.54 -5.67
C CYS A 53 -2.75 -2.09 -6.38
N ALA A 54 -2.48 -2.60 -7.58
CA ALA A 54 -1.32 -2.15 -8.38
C ALA A 54 -1.40 -0.66 -8.69
N LEU A 55 -2.60 -0.15 -9.00
CA LEU A 55 -2.83 1.26 -9.30
C LEU A 55 -2.63 2.15 -8.07
N ALA A 56 -3.08 1.70 -6.89
CA ALA A 56 -2.92 2.42 -5.61
C ALA A 56 -1.58 2.15 -4.88
N LYS A 57 -0.71 1.32 -5.46
CA LYS A 57 0.51 0.80 -4.82
C LYS A 57 0.23 0.19 -3.44
N LEU A 58 -0.81 -0.66 -3.37
CA LEU A 58 -1.20 -1.43 -2.19
C LEU A 58 -0.79 -2.90 -2.35
N ASP A 59 -0.64 -3.61 -1.24
CA ASP A 59 -0.34 -5.05 -1.24
C ASP A 59 -1.56 -5.87 -1.67
N GLY A 60 -1.65 -6.16 -2.97
CA GLY A 60 -2.73 -6.95 -3.57
C GLY A 60 -3.02 -8.28 -2.88
N PRO A 61 -2.00 -9.11 -2.55
CA PRO A 61 -2.24 -10.41 -1.90
C PRO A 61 -2.94 -10.29 -0.54
N THR A 62 -2.60 -9.25 0.24
CA THR A 62 -3.20 -8.99 1.55
C THR A 62 -4.69 -8.64 1.42
N TRP A 63 -5.02 -7.76 0.46
CA TRP A 63 -6.42 -7.36 0.22
C TRP A 63 -7.27 -8.50 -0.35
N ILE A 64 -6.71 -9.32 -1.25
CA ILE A 64 -7.37 -10.53 -1.75
C ILE A 64 -7.67 -11.47 -0.58
N ALA A 65 -6.69 -11.77 0.27
CA ALA A 65 -6.88 -12.64 1.43
C ALA A 65 -7.91 -12.09 2.44
N MET A 66 -7.92 -10.78 2.69
CA MET A 66 -8.92 -10.14 3.57
C MET A 66 -10.34 -10.24 3.00
N ILE A 67 -10.52 -9.93 1.71
CA ILE A 67 -11.83 -9.99 1.04
C ILE A 67 -12.34 -11.43 1.01
N HIS A 68 -11.48 -12.41 0.72
CA HIS A 68 -11.83 -13.82 0.76
C HIS A 68 -12.12 -14.32 2.18
N ALA A 69 -11.38 -13.88 3.20
CA ALA A 69 -11.65 -14.24 4.60
C ALA A 69 -13.01 -13.71 5.09
N GLU A 70 -13.42 -12.51 4.66
CA GLU A 70 -14.75 -11.98 4.98
C GLU A 70 -15.85 -12.82 4.30
N ARG A 71 -15.64 -13.18 3.02
CA ARG A 71 -16.60 -13.94 2.20
C ARG A 71 -16.67 -15.43 2.52
N ALA A 72 -15.61 -16.01 3.07
CA ALA A 72 -15.56 -17.42 3.42
C ALA A 72 -16.62 -17.76 4.47
N THR A 73 -17.67 -18.48 4.08
CA THR A 73 -18.75 -18.91 4.98
C THR A 73 -18.30 -20.08 5.87
N SER A 74 -17.28 -20.83 5.44
CA SER A 74 -16.74 -21.98 6.16
C SER A 74 -15.61 -21.61 7.13
N ALA A 75 -15.63 -22.19 8.32
CA ALA A 75 -14.61 -21.97 9.35
C ALA A 75 -13.21 -22.44 8.91
N THR A 76 -13.11 -23.52 8.14
CA THR A 76 -11.85 -24.05 7.60
C THR A 76 -11.24 -23.13 6.55
N GLU A 77 -12.07 -22.53 5.70
CA GLU A 77 -11.61 -21.60 4.66
C GLU A 77 -11.14 -20.28 5.28
N ARG A 78 -11.85 -19.75 6.29
CA ARG A 78 -11.36 -18.61 7.08
C ARG A 78 -10.02 -18.88 7.75
N ALA A 79 -9.83 -20.08 8.31
CA ALA A 79 -8.57 -20.46 8.93
C ALA A 79 -7.42 -20.49 7.92
N LEU A 80 -7.66 -20.96 6.70
CA LEU A 80 -6.67 -20.97 5.63
C LEU A 80 -6.25 -19.55 5.23
N TRP A 81 -7.22 -18.66 5.02
CA TRP A 81 -6.93 -17.26 4.68
C TRP A 81 -6.23 -16.53 5.83
N ARG A 82 -6.62 -16.81 7.08
CA ARG A 82 -5.96 -16.26 8.26
C ARG A 82 -4.52 -16.73 8.40
N LEU A 83 -4.25 -18.01 8.15
CA LEU A 83 -2.89 -18.53 8.11
C LEU A 83 -2.07 -17.80 7.04
N MET A 84 -2.60 -17.63 5.83
CA MET A 84 -1.93 -16.90 4.74
C MET A 84 -1.53 -15.47 5.18
N LEU A 85 -2.46 -14.74 5.79
CA LEU A 85 -2.22 -13.41 6.38
C LEU A 85 -1.13 -13.43 7.46
N ASP A 86 -1.16 -14.43 8.35
CA ASP A 86 -0.21 -14.55 9.45
C ASP A 86 1.22 -14.84 8.96
N ARG A 87 1.38 -15.59 7.87
CA ARG A 87 2.72 -15.80 7.27
C ARG A 87 3.29 -14.51 6.69
N MET A 88 2.44 -13.67 6.09
CA MET A 88 2.87 -12.37 5.57
C MET A 88 3.20 -11.40 6.71
N SER A 89 2.45 -11.44 7.82
CA SER A 89 2.73 -10.61 9.01
C SER A 89 4.03 -11.02 9.72
N ALA A 90 4.28 -12.32 9.85
CA ALA A 90 5.47 -12.86 10.49
C ALA A 90 6.75 -12.45 9.74
N ALA A 91 6.73 -12.47 8.40
CA ALA A 91 7.83 -11.97 7.59
C ALA A 91 8.10 -10.48 7.83
N ALA A 92 7.05 -9.65 7.91
CA ALA A 92 7.18 -8.22 8.21
C ALA A 92 7.71 -7.98 9.64
N ALA A 93 7.28 -8.77 10.63
CA ALA A 93 7.74 -8.67 12.01
C ALA A 93 9.23 -9.03 12.16
N VAL A 94 9.71 -10.07 11.44
CA VAL A 94 11.13 -10.42 11.44
C VAL A 94 11.97 -9.30 10.81
N VAL A 95 11.52 -8.72 9.70
CA VAL A 95 12.20 -7.55 9.09
C VAL A 95 12.21 -6.36 10.05
N ALA A 96 11.11 -6.09 10.75
CA ALA A 96 11.03 -5.01 11.73
C ALA A 96 11.97 -5.24 12.93
N LEU A 97 12.08 -6.48 13.43
CA LEU A 97 13.01 -6.84 14.50
C LEU A 97 14.47 -6.77 14.06
N VAL A 98 14.77 -7.15 12.82
CA VAL A 98 16.11 -6.99 12.23
C VAL A 98 16.45 -5.50 12.03
N ALA A 99 15.48 -4.70 11.57
CA ALA A 99 15.66 -3.26 11.43
C ALA A 99 15.83 -2.55 12.79
N LEU A 100 15.11 -2.97 13.83
CA LEU A 100 15.28 -2.46 15.19
C LEU A 100 16.62 -2.87 15.83
N SER A 101 17.13 -4.05 15.50
CA SER A 101 18.40 -4.58 16.04
C SER A 101 19.64 -4.08 15.28
N MET A 102 19.45 -3.34 14.17
CA MET A 102 20.52 -2.62 13.47
C MET A 102 20.52 -1.13 13.85
N PRO A 103 21.29 -0.67 14.86
CA PRO A 103 21.38 0.74 15.24
C PRO A 103 22.07 1.66 14.20
N GLY A 104 22.30 1.19 12.96
CA GLY A 104 23.05 1.89 11.92
C GLY A 104 22.24 2.45 10.75
N ILE A 105 20.95 2.12 10.59
CA ILE A 105 20.19 2.53 9.39
C ILE A 105 19.64 3.98 9.51
N ALA A 106 19.69 4.58 10.70
CA ALA A 106 19.27 5.97 10.91
C ALA A 106 20.26 7.02 10.37
N ASN A 107 21.52 6.66 10.06
CA ASN A 107 22.57 7.62 9.69
C ASN A 107 23.13 7.46 8.26
N ALA A 108 22.53 6.66 7.39
CA ALA A 108 23.07 6.45 6.05
C ALA A 108 22.72 7.55 5.02
N LYS A 109 21.88 8.55 5.35
CA LYS A 109 21.50 9.62 4.41
C LYS A 109 22.00 11.02 4.76
N THR A 110 22.66 11.20 5.91
CA THR A 110 23.13 12.53 6.36
C THR A 110 24.64 12.72 6.22
N ALA A 111 25.43 11.64 6.18
CA ALA A 111 26.90 11.73 6.10
C ALA A 111 27.47 12.01 4.69
N GLN A 112 26.69 11.85 3.60
CA GLN A 112 27.17 12.12 2.24
C GLN A 112 26.77 13.49 1.66
N ILE A 113 25.93 14.27 2.34
CA ILE A 113 25.50 15.59 1.84
C ILE A 113 26.38 16.73 2.38
N GLN A 114 27.05 16.54 3.53
CA GLN A 114 27.95 17.57 4.08
C GLN A 114 29.37 17.58 3.48
N ALA A 115 29.80 16.52 2.78
CA ALA A 115 31.13 16.48 2.17
C ALA A 115 31.22 17.26 0.84
N VAL A 116 30.09 17.60 0.20
CA VAL A 116 30.08 18.32 -1.09
C VAL A 116 29.90 19.85 -0.94
N SER A 117 29.56 20.34 0.25
CA SER A 117 29.32 21.78 0.48
C SER A 117 30.50 22.54 1.11
N GLY A 118 31.67 21.88 1.28
CA GLY A 118 32.86 22.47 1.90
C GLY A 118 34.01 22.81 0.96
N ALA A 119 33.87 22.58 -0.36
CA ALA A 119 35.00 22.66 -1.31
C ALA A 119 34.99 23.89 -2.24
N ASP A 120 34.02 24.79 -2.16
CA ASP A 120 33.92 25.96 -3.06
C ASP A 120 33.80 27.29 -2.31
N ASN A 121 34.73 27.55 -1.39
CA ASN A 121 35.01 28.91 -0.93
C ASN A 121 36.53 29.13 -0.84
N GLY A 122 37.21 28.82 -1.96
CA GLY A 122 38.54 29.33 -2.24
C GLY A 122 38.45 30.85 -2.40
N GLY A 123 38.79 31.56 -1.32
CA GLY A 123 38.69 33.01 -1.21
C GLY A 123 39.36 33.75 -2.37
N MET A 124 38.54 34.44 -3.16
CA MET A 124 38.93 35.63 -3.88
C MET A 124 39.21 36.75 -2.87
N TYR A 125 40.44 36.81 -2.37
CA TYR A 125 41.02 38.00 -1.74
C TYR A 125 42.48 38.14 -2.18
N ILE A 126 42.69 38.91 -3.25
CA ILE A 126 43.92 39.68 -3.43
C ILE A 126 43.51 41.13 -3.66
N MET A 127 43.42 41.87 -2.55
CA MET A 127 43.65 43.32 -2.52
C MET A 127 45.13 43.50 -2.21
N PHE A 128 45.89 44.08 -3.13
CA PHE A 128 46.83 45.19 -2.95
C PHE A 128 47.17 45.74 -4.34
#